data_AF-A0A351TTM7-F1
#
_entry.id   AF-A0A351TTM7-F1
#
_cell.length_a   1.000
_cell.length_b   1.000
_cell.length_c   1.000
_cell.angle_alpha   90.00
_cell.angle_beta   90.00
_cell.angle_gamma   90.00
#
_symmetry.space_group_name_H-M   'P 1'
#
loop_
_entity.id
_entity.type
_entity.pdbx_description
1 polymer ?
#
loop_
_entity_poly.entity_id
_entity_poly.type
_entity_poly.pdbx_seq_one_letter_code
_entity_poly.pdbx_strand_id
1 'polypeptide(L)'
;MLFNSVDFLIFFPIVVLVYFLVPAKLRCFWLLAASYFFYMCWNVKYILLILASTVVTWVCGRLIFRYGRWKKALLISCLVFNLGILFFFKYFNFFLDTCGKVLGKFGLTLPQGHFDILLPVGISFYTFQALSYTLDVYRGKIEPEKNFFRYALFVSF
;
A
#
# COMPACT_ATOMS: atom_id res chain seq x y z
N MET A 1 -6.70 0.80 -15.37
CA MET A 1 -7.26 -0.55 -15.64
C MET A 1 -7.94 -1.06 -14.38
N LEU A 2 -9.12 -1.66 -14.48
CA LEU A 2 -9.85 -2.26 -13.35
C LEU A 2 -9.72 -3.78 -13.39
N PHE A 3 -9.80 -4.44 -12.23
CA PHE A 3 -9.79 -5.91 -12.18
C PHE A 3 -10.93 -6.57 -12.96
N ASN A 4 -12.09 -5.92 -13.01
CA ASN A 4 -13.26 -6.41 -13.74
C ASN A 4 -13.38 -5.83 -15.16
N SER A 5 -12.28 -5.37 -15.78
CA SER A 5 -12.29 -4.84 -17.16
C SER A 5 -11.72 -5.84 -18.18
N VAL A 6 -12.15 -5.68 -19.43
CA VAL A 6 -11.62 -6.45 -20.57
C VAL A 6 -10.11 -6.24 -20.72
N ASP A 7 -9.62 -5.03 -20.45
CA ASP A 7 -8.18 -4.76 -20.47
C ASP A 7 -7.42 -5.67 -19.50
N PHE A 8 -7.94 -5.90 -18.28
CA PHE A 8 -7.31 -6.80 -17.32
C PHE A 8 -7.37 -8.26 -17.78
N LEU A 9 -8.49 -8.66 -18.37
CA LEU A 9 -8.67 -10.00 -18.93
C LEU A 9 -7.64 -10.31 -20.04
N ILE A 10 -7.22 -9.31 -20.81
CA ILE A 10 -6.18 -9.45 -21.85
C ILE A 10 -4.78 -9.34 -21.24
N PHE A 11 -4.57 -8.36 -20.37
CA PHE A 11 -3.29 -8.09 -19.73
C PHE A 11 -2.77 -9.29 -18.91
N PHE A 12 -3.63 -9.91 -18.10
CA PHE A 12 -3.21 -10.98 -17.19
C PHE A 12 -2.63 -12.21 -17.92
N PRO A 13 -3.29 -12.79 -18.95
CA PRO A 13 -2.70 -13.86 -19.76
C PRO A 13 -1.37 -13.46 -20.41
N ILE A 14 -1.22 -12.23 -20.90
CA ILE A 14 0.05 -11.76 -21.48
C ILE A 14 1.16 -11.75 -20.41
N VAL A 15 0.88 -11.23 -19.22
CA VAL A 15 1.84 -11.21 -18.11
C VAL A 15 2.27 -12.63 -17.73
N VAL A 16 1.33 -13.57 -17.67
CA VAL A 16 1.58 -14.98 -17.36
C VAL A 16 2.39 -15.65 -18.46
N LEU A 17 2.06 -15.45 -19.73
CA LEU A 17 2.81 -16.02 -20.86
C LEU A 17 4.26 -15.54 -20.86
N VAL A 18 4.48 -14.22 -20.71
CA VAL A 18 5.83 -13.66 -20.65
C VAL A 18 6.58 -14.15 -19.40
N TYR A 19 5.90 -14.34 -18.26
CA TYR A 19 6.53 -14.93 -17.07
C TYR A 19 7.14 -16.31 -17.33
N PHE A 20 6.49 -17.14 -18.15
CA PHE A 20 7.03 -18.46 -18.53
C PHE A 20 8.19 -18.37 -19.52
N LEU A 21 8.25 -17.33 -20.35
CA LEU A 21 9.33 -17.09 -21.32
C LEU A 21 10.57 -16.44 -20.68
N VAL A 22 10.39 -15.66 -19.62
CA VAL A 22 11.47 -14.89 -18.99
C VAL A 22 12.36 -15.79 -18.10
N PRO A 23 13.71 -15.62 -18.15
CA PRO A 23 14.65 -16.36 -17.31
C PRO A 23 14.34 -16.18 -15.82
N ALA A 24 14.55 -17.23 -15.01
CA ALA A 24 14.20 -17.24 -13.58
C ALA A 24 14.73 -16.03 -12.79
N LYS A 25 15.92 -15.52 -13.13
CA LYS A 25 16.54 -14.35 -12.48
C LYS A 25 15.79 -13.04 -12.73
N LEU A 26 15.09 -12.92 -13.87
CA LEU A 26 14.41 -11.70 -14.30
C LEU A 26 12.91 -11.71 -14.01
N ARG A 27 12.33 -12.85 -13.63
CA ARG A 27 10.90 -12.98 -13.33
C ARG A 27 10.41 -11.99 -12.28
N CYS A 28 11.20 -11.75 -11.23
CA CYS A 28 10.86 -10.78 -10.20
C CYS A 28 10.72 -9.36 -10.77
N PHE A 29 11.62 -8.96 -11.66
CA PHE A 29 11.57 -7.64 -12.30
C PHE A 29 10.40 -7.54 -13.29
N TRP A 30 10.14 -8.60 -14.04
CA TRP A 30 8.98 -8.67 -14.94
C TRP A 30 7.66 -8.49 -14.19
N LEU A 31 7.44 -9.29 -13.13
CA LEU A 31 6.22 -9.20 -12.34
C LEU A 31 6.09 -7.84 -11.65
N LEU A 32 7.20 -7.29 -11.14
CA LEU A 32 7.18 -5.97 -10.51
C LEU A 32 6.81 -4.88 -11.52
N ALA A 33 7.40 -4.93 -12.72
CA ALA A 33 7.08 -4.00 -13.79
C ALA A 33 5.62 -4.12 -14.23
N ALA A 34 5.10 -5.35 -14.36
CA ALA A 34 3.70 -5.60 -14.68
C ALA A 34 2.75 -5.07 -13.61
N SER A 35 3.02 -5.35 -12.33
CA SER A 35 2.26 -4.82 -11.19
C SER A 35 2.24 -3.29 -11.19
N TYR A 36 3.39 -2.65 -11.38
CA TYR A 36 3.50 -1.20 -11.37
C TYR A 36 2.80 -0.57 -12.57
N PHE A 37 2.91 -1.18 -13.75
CA PHE A 37 2.17 -0.77 -14.94
C PHE A 37 0.66 -0.81 -14.70
N PHE A 38 0.16 -1.89 -14.10
CA PHE A 38 -1.26 -2.00 -13.74
C PHE A 38 -1.75 -0.84 -12.86
N TYR A 39 -0.98 -0.48 -11.82
CA TYR A 39 -1.30 0.66 -10.96
C TYR A 39 -1.19 2.00 -11.70
N MET A 40 -0.18 2.19 -12.55
CA MET A 40 -0.02 3.41 -13.34
C MET A 40 -1.16 3.63 -14.33
N CYS A 41 -1.72 2.55 -14.89
CA CYS A 41 -2.92 2.61 -15.74
C CYS A 41 -4.18 3.08 -15.00
N TRP A 42 -4.18 3.14 -13.66
CA TRP A 42 -5.25 3.78 -12.90
C TRP A 42 -4.95 5.26 -12.69
N ASN A 43 -3.81 5.56 -12.06
CA ASN A 43 -3.31 6.93 -11.92
C ASN A 43 -1.83 6.89 -11.56
N VAL A 44 -1.01 7.52 -12.41
CA VAL A 44 0.44 7.56 -12.25
C VAL A 44 0.85 8.16 -10.90
N LYS A 45 0.12 9.15 -10.37
CA LYS A 45 0.50 9.81 -9.10
C LYS A 45 0.45 8.86 -7.90
N TYR A 46 -0.42 7.83 -7.93
CA TYR A 46 -0.57 6.92 -6.80
C TYR A 46 0.53 5.86 -6.71
N ILE A 47 1.37 5.71 -7.74
CA ILE A 47 2.59 4.89 -7.64
C ILE A 47 3.48 5.38 -6.49
N LEU A 48 3.51 6.70 -6.25
CA LEU A 48 4.30 7.31 -5.19
C LEU A 48 3.83 6.86 -3.81
N LEU A 49 2.53 6.59 -3.63
CA LEU A 49 1.97 6.11 -2.36
C LEU A 49 2.41 4.66 -2.09
N ILE A 50 2.30 3.78 -3.10
CA ILE A 50 2.79 2.40 -2.99
C ILE A 50 4.29 2.36 -2.73
N LEU A 51 5.06 3.16 -3.48
CA LEU A 51 6.51 3.25 -3.29
C LEU A 51 6.87 3.78 -1.91
N ALA A 52 6.22 4.84 -1.45
CA ALA A 52 6.45 5.40 -0.12
C ALA A 52 6.11 4.38 0.98
N SER A 53 4.95 3.71 0.88
CA SER A 53 4.57 2.62 1.78
C SER A 53 5.63 1.52 1.79
N THR A 54 6.04 1.03 0.61
CA THR A 54 7.04 -0.02 0.43
C THR A 54 8.39 0.37 1.05
N VAL A 55 8.88 1.59 0.79
CA VAL A 55 10.16 2.05 1.32
C VAL A 55 10.11 2.16 2.84
N VAL A 56 9.07 2.80 3.38
CA VAL A 56 8.91 2.98 4.82
C VAL A 56 8.87 1.62 5.53
N THR A 57 8.05 0.68 5.05
CA THR A 57 7.89 -0.63 5.69
C THR A 57 9.13 -1.52 5.53
N TRP A 58 9.81 -1.45 4.38
CA TRP A 58 11.08 -2.15 4.18
C TRP A 58 12.16 -1.64 5.15
N VAL A 59 12.32 -0.33 5.26
CA VAL A 59 13.28 0.30 6.18
C VAL A 59 12.91 0.00 7.64
N CYS A 60 11.65 0.20 8.02
CA CYS A 60 11.17 -0.08 9.37
C CYS A 60 11.40 -1.55 9.77
N GLY A 61 11.09 -2.51 8.91
CA GLY A 61 11.36 -3.93 9.16
C GLY A 61 12.83 -4.19 9.48
N ARG A 62 13.75 -3.62 8.70
CA ARG A 62 15.20 -3.77 8.94
C ARG A 62 15.66 -3.08 10.22
N LEU A 63 15.14 -1.89 10.51
CA LEU A 63 15.50 -1.13 11.71
C LEU A 63 14.94 -1.78 12.98
N ILE A 64 13.74 -2.37 12.93
CA ILE A 64 13.14 -3.12 14.04
C ILE A 64 14.04 -4.30 14.42
N PHE A 65 14.53 -5.03 13.41
CA PHE A 65 15.44 -6.15 13.62
C PHE A 65 16.81 -5.70 14.16
N ARG A 66 17.36 -4.58 13.66
CA ARG A 66 18.68 -4.07 14.06
C ARG A 66 18.68 -3.39 15.43
N TYR A 67 17.64 -2.65 15.76
CA TYR A 67 17.57 -1.78 16.95
C TYR A 67 16.46 -2.22 17.89
N GLY A 68 16.68 -3.33 18.60
CA GLY A 68 15.73 -3.91 19.54
C GLY A 68 15.21 -2.93 20.61
N ARG A 69 16.00 -1.91 21.00
CA ARG A 69 15.57 -0.85 21.93
C ARG A 69 14.41 0.00 21.40
N TRP A 70 14.40 0.28 20.09
CA TRP A 70 13.43 1.16 19.44
C TRP A 70 12.34 0.42 18.68
N LYS A 71 12.30 -0.92 18.77
CA LYS A 71 11.39 -1.78 18.01
C LYS A 71 9.92 -1.33 18.05
N LYS A 72 9.44 -0.93 19.22
CA LYS A 72 8.05 -0.52 19.44
C LYS A 72 7.76 0.85 18.80
N ALA A 73 8.68 1.81 18.95
CA ALA A 73 8.53 3.14 18.37
C ALA A 73 8.56 3.07 16.83
N LEU A 74 9.48 2.27 16.26
CA LEU A 74 9.58 2.05 14.81
C LEU A 74 8.33 1.38 14.25
N LEU A 75 7.79 0.36 14.95
CA LEU A 75 6.53 -0.26 14.56
C LEU A 75 5.40 0.77 14.56
N ILE A 76 5.22 1.50 15.67
CA ILE A 76 4.13 2.49 15.80
C ILE A 76 4.24 3.55 14.70
N SER A 77 5.43 4.06 14.43
CA SER A 77 5.66 5.03 13.35
C SER A 77 5.25 4.46 11.98
N CYS A 78 5.63 3.22 11.68
CA CYS A 78 5.24 2.53 10.45
C CYS A 78 3.72 2.31 10.34
N LEU A 79 3.07 1.92 11.45
CA LEU A 79 1.62 1.74 11.50
C LEU A 79 0.90 3.07 11.26
N VAL A 80 1.29 4.13 11.97
CA VAL A 80 0.70 5.47 11.86
C VAL A 80 0.84 6.02 10.44
N PHE A 81 2.01 5.84 9.81
CA PHE A 81 2.23 6.27 8.43
C PHE A 81 1.28 5.58 7.43
N ASN A 82 1.23 4.25 7.44
CA ASN A 82 0.43 3.48 6.48
C ASN A 82 -1.08 3.62 6.75
N LEU A 83 -1.49 3.55 8.03
CA LEU A 83 -2.89 3.76 8.41
C LEU A 83 -3.32 5.21 8.19
N GLY A 84 -2.41 6.18 8.34
CA GLY A 84 -2.68 7.59 8.04
C GLY A 84 -2.98 7.81 6.56
N ILE A 85 -2.19 7.20 5.67
CA ILE A 85 -2.47 7.20 4.22
C ILE A 85 -3.82 6.55 3.94
N LEU A 86 -4.07 5.36 4.49
CA LEU A 86 -5.34 4.66 4.31
C LEU A 86 -6.54 5.48 4.83
N PHE A 87 -6.40 6.11 6.00
CA PHE A 87 -7.42 6.97 6.59
C PHE A 87 -7.71 8.19 5.72
N PHE A 88 -6.66 8.91 5.30
CA PHE A 88 -6.80 10.11 4.48
C PHE A 88 -7.53 9.83 3.16
N PHE A 89 -7.15 8.77 2.45
CA PHE A 89 -7.76 8.46 1.16
C PHE A 89 -9.13 7.80 1.29
N LYS A 90 -9.31 6.86 2.23
CA LYS A 90 -10.51 6.00 2.27
C LYS A 90 -11.58 6.46 3.26
N TYR A 91 -11.18 7.02 4.39
CA TYR A 91 -12.08 7.25 5.53
C TYR A 91 -12.25 8.72 5.88
N PHE A 92 -11.47 9.63 5.28
CA PHE A 92 -11.48 11.05 5.66
C PHE A 92 -12.82 11.73 5.39
N ASN A 93 -13.39 11.56 4.20
CA ASN A 93 -14.71 12.13 3.89
C ASN A 93 -15.81 11.54 4.80
N PHE A 94 -15.80 10.22 5.01
CA PHE A 94 -16.72 9.58 5.95
C PHE A 94 -16.59 10.12 7.38
N PHE A 95 -15.36 10.39 7.82
CA PHE A 95 -15.07 10.99 9.11
C PHE A 95 -15.62 12.42 9.20
N LEU A 96 -15.40 13.25 8.18
CA LEU A 96 -15.96 14.60 8.11
C LEU A 96 -17.50 14.60 8.14
N ASP A 97 -18.13 13.71 7.36
CA ASP A 97 -19.60 13.56 7.35
C ASP A 97 -20.15 13.17 8.72
N THR A 98 -19.46 12.25 9.40
CA THR A 98 -19.85 11.79 10.73
C THR A 98 -19.69 12.91 11.76
N CYS A 99 -18.57 13.63 11.74
CA CYS A 99 -18.33 14.78 12.60
C CYS A 99 -19.36 15.89 12.35
N GLY A 100 -19.66 16.20 11.08
CA GLY A 100 -20.69 17.18 10.72
C GLY A 100 -22.07 16.81 11.24
N LYS A 101 -22.48 15.54 11.12
CA LYS A 101 -23.75 15.05 11.65
C LYS A 101 -23.82 15.12 13.17
N VAL A 102 -22.73 14.83 13.88
CA VAL A 102 -22.68 14.89 15.35
C VAL A 102 -22.68 16.35 15.82
N LEU A 103 -21.84 17.21 15.25
CA LEU A 103 -21.73 18.61 15.64
C LEU A 103 -22.96 19.42 15.25
N GLY A 104 -23.65 19.05 14.17
CA GLY A 104 -24.95 19.61 13.81
C GLY A 104 -26.01 19.39 14.89
N LYS A 105 -25.93 18.29 15.67
CA LYS A 105 -26.81 18.08 16.83
C LYS A 105 -26.52 19.03 18.00
N PHE A 106 -25.32 19.60 18.04
CA PHE A 106 -24.89 20.60 19.02
C PHE A 106 -24.99 22.04 18.48
N GLY A 107 -25.61 22.24 17.31
CA GLY A 107 -25.78 23.56 16.70
C GLY A 107 -24.51 24.14 16.05
N LEU A 108 -23.44 23.35 15.93
CA LEU A 108 -22.20 23.73 15.26
C LEU A 108 -22.22 23.27 13.81
N THR A 109 -22.16 24.20 12.87
CA THR A 109 -22.10 23.91 11.43
C THR A 109 -20.65 23.79 10.98
N LEU A 110 -20.24 22.58 10.61
CA LEU A 110 -18.97 22.37 9.91
C LEU A 110 -19.14 22.71 8.42
N PRO A 111 -18.14 23.34 7.78
CA PRO A 111 -18.10 23.47 6.33
C PRO A 111 -18.12 22.08 5.69
N GLN A 112 -19.07 21.84 4.78
CA GLN A 112 -19.12 20.60 4.00
C GLN A 112 -18.08 20.64 2.88
N GLY A 113 -16.81 20.49 3.25
CA GLY A 113 -15.72 20.30 2.31
C GLY A 113 -15.57 18.83 1.97
N HIS A 114 -16.16 18.38 0.87
CA HIS A 114 -15.83 17.06 0.33
C HIS A 114 -14.54 17.15 -0.46
N PHE A 115 -13.58 16.30 -0.12
CA PHE A 115 -12.41 16.12 -0.97
C PHE A 115 -12.76 15.05 -1.99
N ASP A 116 -12.94 15.44 -3.25
CA ASP A 116 -13.19 14.50 -4.35
C ASP A 116 -11.88 13.81 -4.76
N ILE A 117 -11.33 13.01 -3.84
CA ILE A 117 -10.08 12.29 -4.03
C ILE A 117 -10.42 10.92 -4.62
N LEU A 118 -9.98 10.69 -5.85
CA LEU A 118 -10.05 9.38 -6.48
C LEU A 118 -9.28 8.36 -5.62
N LEU A 119 -9.96 7.29 -5.22
CA LEU A 119 -9.35 6.23 -4.41
C LEU A 119 -8.27 5.49 -5.21
N PRO A 120 -7.06 5.32 -4.66
CA PRO A 120 -6.06 4.45 -5.28
C PRO A 120 -6.56 3.01 -5.27
N VAL A 121 -6.52 2.34 -6.42
CA VAL A 121 -6.81 0.90 -6.51
C VAL A 121 -5.89 0.16 -5.54
N GLY A 122 -6.44 -0.81 -4.82
CA GLY A 122 -5.65 -1.69 -3.96
C GLY A 122 -5.09 -1.05 -2.69
N ILE A 123 -5.43 0.21 -2.33
CA ILE A 123 -4.89 0.89 -1.13
C ILE A 123 -5.00 0.09 0.15
N SER A 124 -6.14 -0.55 0.38
CA SER A 124 -6.33 -1.41 1.54
C SER A 124 -5.43 -2.65 1.48
N PHE A 125 -5.30 -3.28 0.31
CA PHE A 125 -4.56 -4.52 0.14
C PHE A 125 -3.07 -4.31 0.41
N TYR A 126 -2.40 -3.40 -0.31
CA TYR A 126 -0.96 -3.19 -0.12
C TYR A 126 -0.65 -2.63 1.28
N THR A 127 -1.57 -1.84 1.85
CA THR A 127 -1.41 -1.34 3.22
C THR A 127 -1.43 -2.49 4.21
N PHE A 128 -2.45 -3.34 4.20
CA PHE A 128 -2.52 -4.48 5.13
C PHE A 128 -1.39 -5.48 4.91
N GLN A 129 -0.93 -5.68 3.68
CA GLN A 129 0.22 -6.51 3.36
C GLN A 129 1.51 -5.96 3.99
N ALA A 130 1.76 -4.65 3.83
CA ALA A 130 2.92 -3.98 4.40
C ALA A 130 2.88 -3.95 5.94
N LEU A 131 1.69 -3.78 6.53
CA LEU A 131 1.47 -3.86 7.97
C LEU A 131 1.72 -5.27 8.51
N SER A 132 1.20 -6.30 7.85
CA SER A 132 1.38 -7.70 8.24
C SER A 132 2.87 -8.06 8.29
N TYR A 133 3.61 -7.71 7.23
CA TYR A 133 5.05 -7.91 7.19
C TYR A 133 5.76 -7.24 8.38
N THR A 134 5.49 -5.95 8.63
CA THR A 134 6.16 -5.20 9.70
C THR A 134 5.83 -5.78 11.08
N LEU A 135 4.58 -6.23 11.30
CA LEU A 135 4.15 -6.88 12.53
C LEU A 135 4.81 -8.25 12.73
N ASP A 136 4.94 -9.05 11.68
CA ASP A 136 5.57 -10.37 11.75
C ASP A 136 7.07 -10.27 12.00
N VAL A 137 7.75 -9.28 11.40
CA VAL A 137 9.15 -8.94 11.74
C VAL A 137 9.27 -8.49 13.19
N TYR A 138 8.39 -7.60 13.66
CA TYR A 138 8.39 -7.14 15.06
C TYR A 138 8.18 -8.28 16.06
N ARG A 139 7.34 -9.26 15.71
CA ARG A 139 7.08 -10.46 16.52
C ARG A 139 8.18 -11.51 16.43
N GLY A 140 9.18 -11.31 15.56
CA GLY A 140 10.24 -12.29 15.33
C GLY A 140 9.77 -13.57 14.63
N LYS A 141 8.61 -13.53 13.93
CA LYS A 141 8.11 -14.68 13.17
C LYS A 141 8.87 -14.87 11.86
N ILE A 142 9.34 -13.78 11.28
CA ILE A 142 10.11 -13.75 10.03
C ILE A 142 11.29 -12.79 10.17
N GLU A 143 12.37 -13.08 9.45
CA GLU A 143 13.47 -12.13 9.26
C GLU A 143 13.09 -11.04 8.24
N PRO A 144 13.64 -9.82 8.36
CA PRO A 144 13.38 -8.77 7.39
C PRO A 144 14.00 -9.09 6.02
N GLU A 145 13.24 -8.88 4.95
CA GLU A 145 13.69 -9.11 3.57
C GLU A 145 14.83 -8.13 3.22
N LYS A 146 15.92 -8.67 2.67
CA LYS A 146 17.13 -7.92 2.31
C LYS A 146 17.04 -7.35 0.90
N ASN A 147 16.29 -7.99 0.02
CA ASN A 147 16.12 -7.58 -1.36
C ASN A 147 14.89 -6.66 -1.52
N PHE A 148 15.14 -5.38 -1.80
CA PHE A 148 14.09 -4.38 -1.99
C PHE A 148 13.09 -4.76 -3.10
N PHE A 149 13.56 -5.30 -4.23
CA PHE A 149 12.67 -5.64 -5.35
C PHE A 149 11.73 -6.79 -5.04
N ARG A 150 12.18 -7.78 -4.27
CA ARG A 150 11.32 -8.87 -3.80
C ARG A 150 10.26 -8.35 -2.84
N TYR A 151 10.65 -7.46 -1.95
CA TYR A 151 9.71 -6.84 -1.02
C TYR A 151 8.70 -5.94 -1.75
N ALA A 152 9.16 -5.12 -2.69
CA ALA A 152 8.30 -4.27 -3.52
C ALA A 152 7.31 -5.10 -4.34
N LEU A 153 7.76 -6.23 -4.89
CA LEU A 153 6.87 -7.16 -5.59
C LEU A 153 5.83 -7.74 -4.63
N PHE A 154 6.25 -8.20 -3.45
CA PHE A 154 5.32 -8.70 -2.45
C PHE A 154 4.23 -7.69 -2.07
N VAL A 155 4.56 -6.40 -1.93
CA VAL A 155 3.58 -5.36 -1.57
C VAL A 155 2.64 -5.01 -2.74
N SER A 156 3.06 -5.18 -3.99
CA SER A 156 2.38 -4.67 -5.18
C SER A 156 1.80 -5.73 -6.12
N PHE A 157 1.96 -7.01 -5.81
CA PHE A 157 1.40 -8.11 -6.59
C PHE A 157 0.00 -8.45 -6.12
#